data_AF-A0A0R3FND6-F1
#
_entry.id   AF-A0A0R3FND6-F1
#
_cell.length_a   1.000
_cell.length_b   1.000
_cell.length_c   1.000
_cell.angle_alpha   90.00
_cell.angle_beta   90.00
_cell.angle_gamma   90.00
#
_symmetry.space_group_name_H-M   'P 1'
#
loop_
_entity.id
_entity.type
_entity.pdbx_description
1 polymer ?
#
loop_
_entity_poly.entity_id
_entity_poly.type
_entity_poly.pdbx_seq_one_letter_code
_entity_poly.pdbx_strand_id
1 'polypeptide(L)'
;MPLIDITCGRAVTDGTRARLAEVLPDAVSLAVQCTDEPYDHHLQPGDVLIRFHEVGPFDRFDIDVLVEVKSKWFSDRAQDRQRRAEAIHDAVRNVIEDEQTAGVYLTLPVAAWDQSDSEASGR
;
A
#
# COMPACT_ATOMS: atom_id res chain seq x y z
N MET A 1 4.91 9.82 -3.25
CA MET A 1 4.83 9.05 -1.99
C MET A 1 3.42 8.49 -1.76
N PRO A 2 3.22 7.16 -1.78
CA PRO A 2 1.98 6.51 -1.34
C PRO A 2 1.94 6.22 0.17
N LEU A 3 0.76 6.32 0.76
CA LEU A 3 0.42 5.81 2.09
C LEU A 3 -0.39 4.52 1.94
N ILE A 4 -0.02 3.49 2.68
CA ILE A 4 -0.64 2.16 2.67
C ILE A 4 -1.21 1.90 4.07
N ASP A 5 -2.53 1.77 4.14
CA ASP A 5 -3.22 1.31 5.34
C ASP A 5 -3.75 -0.10 5.08
N ILE A 6 -3.45 -1.04 5.98
CA ILE A 6 -3.85 -2.43 5.87
C ILE A 6 -4.71 -2.79 7.07
N THR A 7 -5.92 -3.26 6.81
CA THR A 7 -6.76 -3.89 7.84
C THR A 7 -6.76 -5.39 7.61
N CYS A 8 -6.40 -6.15 8.64
CA CYS A 8 -6.34 -7.60 8.59
C CYS A 8 -7.32 -8.23 9.58
N GLY A 9 -8.19 -9.10 9.08
CA GLY A 9 -9.08 -9.92 9.88
C GLY A 9 -8.35 -10.91 10.78
N ARG A 10 -9.10 -11.56 11.67
CA ARG A 10 -8.55 -12.47 12.69
C ARG A 10 -7.86 -13.71 12.10
N ALA A 11 -8.26 -14.15 10.91
CA ALA A 11 -7.67 -15.30 10.24
C ALA A 11 -6.26 -15.04 9.68
N VAL A 12 -5.87 -13.77 9.52
CA VAL A 12 -4.58 -13.39 8.93
C VAL A 12 -3.47 -13.46 9.97
N THR A 13 -2.53 -14.37 9.75
CA THR A 13 -1.41 -14.64 10.65
C THR A 13 -0.38 -13.50 10.69
N ASP A 14 0.41 -13.42 11.75
CA ASP A 14 1.53 -12.48 11.83
C ASP A 14 2.58 -12.72 10.74
N GLY A 15 2.76 -13.97 10.30
CA GLY A 15 3.63 -14.31 9.18
C GLY A 15 3.13 -13.69 7.87
N THR A 16 1.83 -13.78 7.61
CA THR A 16 1.20 -13.13 6.45
C THR A 16 1.30 -11.60 6.56
N ARG A 17 1.06 -11.01 7.75
CA ARG A 17 1.22 -9.56 7.98
C ARG A 17 2.64 -9.09 7.71
N ALA A 18 3.65 -9.81 8.20
CA ALA A 18 5.06 -9.51 7.96
C ALA A 18 5.40 -9.59 6.47
N ARG A 19 4.88 -10.59 5.76
CA ARG A 19 5.10 -10.73 4.31
C ARG A 19 4.43 -9.62 3.50
N LEU A 20 3.21 -9.21 3.88
CA LEU A 20 2.54 -8.05 3.28
C LEU A 20 3.36 -6.77 3.51
N ALA A 21 3.94 -6.59 4.70
CA ALA A 21 4.79 -5.44 5.02
C ALA A 21 6.06 -5.37 4.16
N GLU A 22 6.62 -6.53 3.79
CA GLU A 22 7.80 -6.64 2.94
C GLU A 22 7.48 -6.38 1.46
N VAL A 23 6.38 -6.95 0.95
CA VAL A 23 6.07 -6.97 -0.50
C VAL A 23 5.36 -5.69 -0.96
N LEU A 24 4.42 -5.18 -0.16
CA LEU A 24 3.52 -4.13 -0.64
C LEU A 24 4.18 -2.77 -0.91
N PRO A 25 5.22 -2.31 -0.18
CA PRO A 25 5.86 -1.05 -0.49
C PRO A 25 6.38 -0.97 -1.93
N ASP A 26 7.05 -2.03 -2.41
CA ASP A 26 7.56 -2.09 -3.79
C ASP A 26 6.41 -2.23 -4.80
N ALA A 27 5.49 -3.17 -4.57
CA ALA A 27 4.38 -3.42 -5.46
C ALA A 27 3.47 -2.19 -5.64
N VAL A 28 3.18 -1.47 -4.56
CA VAL A 28 2.39 -0.24 -4.62
C VAL A 28 3.14 0.87 -5.35
N SER A 29 4.43 1.06 -5.07
CA SER A 29 5.25 2.07 -5.74
C SER A 29 5.31 1.83 -7.25
N LEU A 30 5.49 0.58 -7.66
CA LEU A 30 5.45 0.16 -9.06
C LEU A 30 4.08 0.40 -9.67
N ALA A 31 3.00 0.06 -8.97
CA ALA A 31 1.64 0.22 -9.46
C ALA A 31 1.21 1.68 -9.56
N VAL A 32 1.73 2.59 -8.74
CA VAL A 32 1.35 4.02 -8.76
C VAL A 32 2.38 4.92 -9.44
N GLN A 33 3.51 4.41 -9.91
CA GLN A 33 4.50 5.24 -10.62
C GLN A 33 3.87 6.01 -11.79
N CYS A 34 4.41 7.18 -12.09
CA CYS A 34 4.00 8.01 -13.21
C CYS A 34 5.18 8.82 -13.77
N THR A 35 4.93 9.66 -14.77
CA THR A 35 5.98 10.48 -15.38
C THR A 35 6.63 11.44 -14.37
N ASP A 36 5.82 12.07 -13.52
CA ASP A 36 6.28 13.04 -12.51
C ASP A 36 6.94 12.38 -11.28
N GLU A 37 6.57 11.13 -10.98
CA GLU A 37 7.10 10.35 -9.86
C GLU A 37 7.40 8.93 -10.38
N PRO A 38 8.52 8.75 -11.12
CA PRO A 38 8.97 7.43 -11.55
C PRO A 38 9.44 6.63 -10.34
N TYR A 39 9.44 5.29 -10.47
CA TYR A 39 9.93 4.39 -9.44
C TYR A 39 11.06 3.51 -9.99
N ASP A 40 12.18 3.48 -9.29
CA ASP A 40 13.43 2.84 -9.70
C ASP A 40 13.70 1.50 -9.01
N HIS A 41 12.71 0.97 -8.28
CA HIS A 41 12.83 -0.22 -7.43
C HIS A 41 13.77 -0.06 -6.22
N HIS A 42 14.06 1.18 -5.80
CA HIS A 42 14.96 1.45 -4.68
C HIS A 42 14.34 2.35 -3.61
N LEU A 43 13.45 1.77 -2.79
CA LEU A 43 12.80 2.47 -1.69
C LEU A 43 13.78 3.06 -0.67
N GLN A 44 13.68 4.37 -0.46
CA GLN A 44 14.30 5.11 0.61
C GLN A 44 13.34 5.32 1.79
N PRO A 45 13.87 5.64 2.97
CA PRO A 45 13.04 6.07 4.10
C PRO A 45 12.09 7.21 3.71
N GLY A 46 10.80 7.01 3.93
CA GLY A 46 9.76 8.00 3.64
C GLY A 46 9.20 7.96 2.21
N ASP A 47 9.72 7.11 1.32
CA ASP A 47 9.12 6.95 -0.02
C ASP A 47 7.74 6.31 0.03
N VAL A 48 7.53 5.45 1.01
CA VAL A 48 6.26 4.76 1.29
C VAL A 48 6.09 4.62 2.79
N LEU A 49 4.87 4.81 3.28
CA LEU A 49 4.50 4.47 4.66
C LEU A 49 3.45 3.38 4.65
N ILE A 50 3.65 2.35 5.47
CA ILE A 50 2.72 1.23 5.64
C ILE A 50 2.30 1.11 7.11
N ARG A 51 0.99 0.92 7.34
CA ARG A 51 0.41 0.79 8.68
C ARG A 51 -0.58 -0.37 8.71
N PHE A 52 -0.61 -1.08 9.82
CA PHE A 52 -1.55 -2.17 10.06
C PHE A 52 -2.57 -1.76 11.11
N HIS A 53 -3.83 -2.08 10.86
CA HIS A 53 -4.98 -1.82 11.71
C HIS A 53 -5.64 -3.14 12.12
N GLU A 54 -6.20 -3.15 13.31
CA GLU A 54 -7.03 -4.25 13.79
C GLU A 54 -8.50 -4.03 13.44
N VAL A 55 -9.24 -5.11 13.24
CA VAL A 55 -10.70 -5.07 13.09
C VAL A 55 -11.33 -4.86 14.46
N GLY A 56 -12.08 -3.77 14.61
CA GLY A 56 -12.77 -3.42 15.84
C GLY A 56 -14.01 -4.28 16.12
N PRO A 57 -14.54 -4.25 17.36
CA PRO A 57 -15.66 -5.10 17.78
C PRO A 57 -17.01 -4.78 17.10
N PHE A 58 -17.14 -3.63 16.44
CA PHE A 58 -18.36 -3.19 15.75
C PHE A 58 -18.19 -3.11 14.23
N ASP A 59 -17.01 -3.45 13.71
CA ASP A 59 -16.72 -3.38 12.29
C ASP A 59 -17.35 -4.56 11.55
N ARG A 60 -17.90 -4.28 10.37
CA ARG A 60 -18.33 -5.32 9.42
C ARG A 60 -17.21 -5.52 8.42
N PHE A 61 -16.37 -6.49 8.72
CA PHE A 61 -15.17 -6.79 7.93
C PHE A 61 -15.27 -8.22 7.40
N ASP A 62 -16.06 -8.37 6.33
CA ASP A 62 -16.41 -9.67 5.73
C ASP A 62 -15.37 -10.16 4.70
N ILE A 63 -14.19 -9.53 4.69
CA ILE A 63 -13.01 -9.95 3.93
C ILE A 63 -11.82 -10.15 4.88
N ASP A 64 -10.77 -10.81 4.43
CA ASP A 64 -9.63 -11.11 5.29
C ASP A 64 -8.59 -9.99 5.30
N VAL A 65 -8.38 -9.33 4.15
CA VAL A 65 -7.42 -8.23 3.99
C VAL A 65 -8.01 -7.07 3.19
N LEU A 66 -7.95 -5.87 3.74
CA LEU A 66 -8.22 -4.62 3.02
C LEU A 66 -6.92 -3.83 2.93
N VAL A 67 -6.52 -3.46 1.71
CA VAL A 67 -5.41 -2.54 1.48
C VAL A 67 -5.95 -1.23 0.92
N GLU A 68 -5.84 -0.17 1.69
CA GLU A 68 -6.14 1.19 1.25
C GLU A 68 -4.84 1.89 0.85
N VAL A 69 -4.81 2.42 -0.36
CA VAL A 69 -3.66 3.16 -0.88
C VAL A 69 -4.08 4.58 -1.18
N LYS A 70 -3.34 5.56 -0.65
CA LYS A 70 -3.47 6.98 -0.97
C LYS A 70 -2.20 7.44 -1.65
N SER A 71 -2.28 7.84 -2.91
CA SER A 71 -1.13 8.34 -3.66
C SER A 71 -1.47 9.65 -4.36
N LYS A 72 -0.54 10.60 -4.39
CA LYS A 72 -0.79 11.94 -4.96
C LYS A 72 -1.38 11.85 -6.38
N TRP A 73 -2.36 12.69 -6.67
CA TRP A 73 -2.97 12.75 -7.99
C TRP A 73 -2.00 13.28 -9.05
N PHE A 74 -1.90 12.56 -10.16
CA PHE A 74 -1.35 13.00 -11.45
C PHE A 74 -2.25 12.48 -12.57
N SER A 75 -2.31 13.19 -13.69
CA SER A 75 -3.28 12.89 -14.75
C SER A 75 -3.03 11.53 -15.41
N ASP A 76 -1.78 11.15 -15.66
CA ASP A 76 -1.37 9.85 -16.22
C ASP A 76 -1.50 8.69 -15.21
N ARG A 77 -1.21 8.94 -13.94
CA ARG A 77 -1.49 8.00 -12.83
C ARG A 77 -2.97 7.66 -12.73
N ALA A 78 -3.84 8.66 -12.91
CA ALA A 78 -5.28 8.51 -12.74
C ALA A 78 -5.99 7.80 -13.89
N GLN A 79 -5.45 7.84 -15.12
CA GLN A 79 -6.08 7.25 -16.31
C GLN A 79 -6.36 5.75 -16.14
N ASP A 80 -5.39 5.00 -15.61
CA ASP A 80 -5.48 3.54 -15.47
C ASP A 80 -5.67 3.08 -14.01
N ARG A 81 -6.32 3.90 -13.17
CA ARG A 81 -6.48 3.64 -11.73
C ARG A 81 -7.01 2.24 -11.38
N GLN A 82 -7.93 1.71 -12.19
CA GLN A 82 -8.51 0.39 -11.97
C GLN A 82 -7.47 -0.72 -12.17
N ARG A 83 -6.74 -0.70 -13.29
CA ARG A 83 -5.64 -1.63 -13.57
C ARG A 83 -4.55 -1.56 -12.50
N ARG A 84 -4.27 -0.38 -11.96
CA ARG A 84 -3.28 -0.20 -10.89
C ARG A 84 -3.76 -0.80 -9.57
N ALA A 85 -5.04 -0.64 -9.23
CA ALA A 85 -5.63 -1.32 -8.08
C ALA A 85 -5.60 -2.85 -8.23
N GLU A 86 -5.87 -3.36 -9.44
CA GLU A 86 -5.75 -4.79 -9.77
C GLU A 86 -4.32 -5.31 -9.61
N ALA A 87 -3.31 -4.57 -10.08
CA ALA A 87 -1.91 -4.96 -9.90
C ALA A 87 -1.50 -5.05 -8.40
N ILE A 88 -2.00 -4.14 -7.57
CA ILE A 88 -1.79 -4.21 -6.11
C ILE A 88 -2.55 -5.41 -5.52
N HIS A 89 -3.77 -5.67 -6.00
CA HIS A 89 -4.58 -6.80 -5.57
C HIS A 89 -3.90 -8.13 -5.88
N ASP A 90 -3.33 -8.29 -7.07
CA ASP A 90 -2.54 -9.46 -7.45
C ASP A 90 -1.33 -9.65 -6.52
N ALA A 91 -0.63 -8.57 -6.16
CA ALA A 91 0.47 -8.64 -5.21
C ALA A 91 0.01 -9.11 -3.81
N VAL A 92 -1.16 -8.68 -3.35
CA VAL A 92 -1.76 -9.17 -2.09
C VAL A 92 -2.13 -10.66 -2.21
N ARG A 93 -2.77 -11.06 -3.32
CA ARG A 93 -3.17 -12.45 -3.59
C ARG A 93 -2.00 -13.42 -3.59
N ASN A 94 -0.81 -12.98 -4.00
CA ASN A 94 0.41 -13.80 -3.97
C ASN A 94 0.99 -14.00 -2.55
N VAL A 95 0.46 -13.31 -1.55
CA VAL A 95 0.94 -13.36 -0.15
C VAL A 95 -0.06 -14.06 0.77
N ILE A 96 -1.36 -13.83 0.57
CA ILE A 96 -2.41 -14.40 1.42
C ILE A 96 -2.72 -15.85 1.04
N GLU A 97 -3.37 -16.59 1.94
CA GLU A 97 -3.78 -17.96 1.70
C GLU A 97 -4.90 -18.02 0.63
N ASP A 98 -5.02 -19.15 -0.08
CA ASP A 98 -5.95 -19.27 -1.21
C ASP A 98 -7.41 -19.05 -0.81
N GLU A 99 -7.81 -19.54 0.37
CA GLU A 99 -9.15 -19.43 0.92
C GLU A 99 -9.47 -18.04 1.48
N GLN A 100 -8.46 -17.21 1.74
CA GLN A 100 -8.64 -15.84 2.23
C GLN A 100 -9.15 -14.94 1.10
N THR A 101 -9.68 -13.79 1.44
CA THR A 101 -10.23 -12.79 0.51
C THR A 101 -9.54 -11.45 0.71
N ALA A 102 -9.33 -10.71 -0.39
CA ALA A 102 -8.66 -9.42 -0.34
C ALA A 102 -9.39 -8.36 -1.16
N GLY A 103 -9.37 -7.12 -0.66
CA GLY A 103 -9.81 -5.93 -1.37
C GLY A 103 -8.70 -4.87 -1.42
N VAL A 104 -8.68 -4.10 -2.51
CA VAL A 104 -7.79 -2.93 -2.66
C VAL A 104 -8.63 -1.71 -2.95
N TYR A 105 -8.39 -0.63 -2.20
CA TYR A 105 -9.00 0.67 -2.43
C TYR A 105 -7.92 1.71 -2.74
N LEU A 106 -7.75 2.04 -4.03
CA LEU A 106 -6.79 3.05 -4.48
C LEU A 106 -7.47 4.42 -4.61
N THR A 107 -7.05 5.36 -3.78
CA THR A 107 -7.45 6.77 -3.83
C THR A 107 -6.31 7.62 -4.35
N LEU A 108 -6.62 8.53 -5.29
CA LEU A 108 -5.66 9.48 -5.85
C LEU A 108 -6.06 10.93 -5.50
N PRO A 109 -5.82 11.41 -4.26
CA PRO A 109 -6.23 12.75 -3.86
C PRO A 109 -5.27 13.83 -4.39
N VAL A 110 -5.79 15.05 -4.55
CA VAL A 110 -4.94 16.25 -4.63
C VAL A 110 -4.36 16.47 -3.24
N ALA A 111 -3.06 16.23 -3.10
CA ALA A 111 -2.38 16.22 -1.80
C ALA A 111 -0.96 16.78 -1.91
N ALA A 112 -0.43 17.19 -0.76
CA ALA A 112 0.96 17.58 -0.58
C ALA A 112 1.59 16.71 0.52
N TRP A 113 2.91 16.55 0.46
CA TRP A 113 3.72 15.84 1.44
C TRP A 113 4.96 16.67 1.74
N ASP A 114 5.39 16.63 3.00
CA ASP A 114 6.63 17.22 3.48
C ASP A 114 7.19 16.33 4.59
N GLN A 115 8.49 16.09 4.59
CA GLN A 115 9.17 15.29 5.62
C GLN A 115 10.52 15.92 5.94
N SER A 116 10.98 15.76 7.18
CA SER A 116 12.35 16.13 7.55
C SER A 116 13.35 15.27 6.78
N ASP A 117 14.44 15.89 6.30
CA ASP A 117 15.61 15.14 5.86
C ASP A 117 16.06 14.21 6.99
N SER A 118 16.43 12.97 6.66
CA SER A 118 17.13 12.13 7.61
C SER A 118 18.41 12.86 8.02
N GLU A 119 18.56 13.21 9.29
CA GLU A 119 19.82 13.74 9.78
C GLU A 119 20.91 12.74 9.40
N ALA A 120 21.76 13.11 8.44
CA ALA A 120 23.02 12.42 8.24
C ALA A 120 23.69 12.39 9.61
N SER A 121 23.91 11.19 10.14
CA SER A 121 24.59 10.98 11.42
C SER A 121 25.95 11.66 11.37
N GLY A 122 25.99 12.91 11.81
CA GLY A 122 27.21 13.63 12.09
C GLY A 122 27.64 13.29 13.50
N ARG A 123 28.32 12.15 13.68
CA ARG A 123 29.36 11.93 14.69
C ARG A 123 30.37 10.90 14.21
#